data_AF-A0A3D2G220-F1
#
_entry.id   AF-A0A3D2G220-F1
#
_cell.length_a   1.000
_cell.length_b   1.000
_cell.length_c   1.000
_cell.angle_alpha   90.00
_cell.angle_beta   90.00
_cell.angle_gamma   90.00
#
_symmetry.space_group_name_H-M   'P 1'
#
loop_
_entity.id
_entity.type
_entity.pdbx_description
1 polymer ?
#
loop_
_entity_poly.entity_id
_entity_poly.type
_entity_poly.pdbx_seq_one_letter_code
_entity_poly.pdbx_strand_id
1 'polypeptide(L)'
;MEAKRKRTKNIIIAAVLVAVAILMATLPAMLSSGQKEENTGTAKSVAVQRGDIDSTVAGAGTLSGGDGVKITVPHGVEITEYLVANGDVVAEGQALATVDKTSVMNTIATVQNNLEYLAGEVRTAASGATNAYLA
;
A
#
# COMPACT_ATOMS: atom_id res chain seq x y z
N MET A 1 96.69 -23.50 54.99
CA MET A 1 95.42 -22.93 54.47
C MET A 1 95.21 -21.57 55.14
N GLU A 2 94.21 -20.75 54.83
CA GLU A 2 93.81 -19.51 55.59
C GLU A 2 94.03 -18.10 54.95
N ALA A 3 94.38 -17.92 53.67
CA ALA A 3 94.45 -16.55 53.07
C ALA A 3 93.40 -16.23 51.98
N LYS A 4 92.59 -17.21 51.53
CA LYS A 4 91.59 -17.01 50.46
C LYS A 4 90.17 -16.72 50.95
N ARG A 5 89.86 -16.90 52.24
CA ARG A 5 88.47 -16.85 52.76
C ARG A 5 87.95 -15.43 53.05
N LYS A 6 88.82 -14.44 53.28
CA LYS A 6 88.37 -13.03 53.52
C LYS A 6 87.97 -12.32 52.22
N ARG A 7 88.68 -12.57 51.11
CA ARG A 7 88.35 -11.96 49.81
C ARG A 7 87.05 -12.52 49.22
N THR A 8 86.77 -13.81 49.39
CA THR A 8 85.50 -14.40 48.94
C THR A 8 84.29 -13.88 49.73
N LYS A 9 84.43 -13.62 51.04
CA LYS A 9 83.36 -12.99 51.85
C LYS A 9 83.00 -11.58 51.36
N ASN A 10 83.99 -10.75 51.03
CA ASN A 10 83.73 -9.40 50.52
C ASN A 10 83.15 -9.41 49.09
N ILE A 11 83.55 -10.36 48.25
CA ILE A 11 82.98 -10.54 46.91
C ILE A 11 81.52 -11.02 47.00
N ILE A 12 81.19 -11.91 47.95
CA ILE A 12 79.80 -12.35 48.16
C ILE A 12 78.94 -11.19 48.65
N ILE A 13 79.43 -10.35 49.57
CA ILE A 13 78.68 -9.16 50.04
C ILE A 13 78.46 -8.16 48.90
N ALA A 14 79.48 -7.92 48.08
CA ALA A 14 79.35 -7.05 46.90
C ALA A 14 78.35 -7.64 45.87
N ALA A 15 78.39 -8.95 45.62
CA ALA A 15 77.47 -9.61 44.70
C ALA A 15 76.02 -9.55 45.20
N VAL A 16 75.78 -9.71 46.51
CA VAL A 16 74.44 -9.60 47.11
C VAL A 16 73.93 -8.16 47.03
N LEU A 17 74.77 -7.16 47.28
CA LEU A 17 74.37 -5.75 47.14
C LEU A 17 74.00 -5.38 45.69
N VAL A 18 74.75 -5.90 44.71
CA VAL A 18 74.42 -5.69 43.29
C VAL A 18 73.11 -6.39 42.92
N ALA A 19 72.87 -7.60 43.42
CA ALA A 19 71.60 -8.31 43.18
C ALA A 19 70.39 -7.56 43.75
N VAL A 20 70.51 -7.00 44.94
CA VAL A 20 69.43 -6.21 45.58
C VAL A 20 69.17 -4.90 44.83
N ALA A 21 70.22 -4.23 44.36
CA ALA A 21 70.08 -3.01 43.57
C ALA A 21 69.38 -3.26 42.21
N ILE A 22 69.67 -4.39 41.56
CA ILE A 22 69.02 -4.78 40.31
C ILE A 22 67.52 -5.05 40.56
N LEU A 23 67.18 -5.79 41.62
CA LEU A 23 65.78 -6.06 41.97
C LEU A 23 64.98 -4.78 42.26
N MET A 24 65.55 -3.85 43.04
CA MET A 24 64.94 -2.56 43.34
C MET A 24 64.72 -1.69 42.09
N ALA A 25 65.63 -1.75 41.11
CA ALA A 25 65.49 -1.01 39.86
C ALA A 25 64.41 -1.61 38.94
N THR A 26 64.22 -2.93 38.96
CA THR A 26 63.26 -3.61 38.08
C THR A 26 61.83 -3.65 38.64
N LEU A 27 61.67 -3.57 39.96
CA LEU A 27 60.37 -3.59 40.66
C LEU A 27 59.36 -2.53 40.16
N PRO A 28 59.70 -1.24 40.03
CA PRO A 28 58.73 -0.23 39.57
C PRO A 28 58.33 -0.38 38.09
N ALA A 29 59.22 -0.91 37.23
CA ALA A 29 58.89 -1.20 35.84
C ALA A 29 57.91 -2.38 35.72
N MET A 30 58.00 -3.35 36.64
CA MET A 30 57.15 -4.54 36.68
C MET A 30 55.79 -4.27 37.37
N LEU A 31 55.72 -3.28 38.27
CA LEU A 31 54.46 -2.83 38.87
C LEU A 31 53.72 -1.80 38.00
N SER A 32 54.45 -1.02 37.20
CA SER A 32 53.86 -0.07 36.24
C SER A 32 53.38 -0.75 34.95
N SER A 33 53.65 -2.04 34.75
CA SER A 33 53.02 -2.85 33.70
C SER A 33 51.62 -3.31 34.12
N GLY A 34 50.88 -2.43 34.82
CA GLY A 34 49.43 -2.55 34.90
C GLY A 34 48.93 -2.64 33.47
N GLN A 35 48.47 -3.83 33.10
CA GLN A 35 47.82 -4.08 31.83
C GLN A 35 46.75 -3.01 31.67
N LYS A 36 47.02 -2.05 30.78
CA LYS A 36 45.95 -1.23 30.23
C LYS A 36 45.10 -2.24 29.49
N GLU A 37 44.00 -2.65 30.11
CA GLU A 37 42.94 -3.36 29.40
C GLU A 37 42.39 -2.39 28.36
N GLU A 38 43.07 -2.37 27.22
CA GLU A 38 42.51 -1.88 25.99
C GLU A 38 41.39 -2.86 25.66
N ASN A 39 40.15 -2.39 25.81
CA ASN A 39 38.95 -3.12 25.45
C ASN A 39 38.96 -3.29 23.92
N THR A 40 39.73 -4.26 23.43
CA THR A 40 39.78 -4.64 22.01
C THR A 40 38.55 -5.50 21.72
N GLY A 41 37.36 -4.93 21.90
CA GLY A 41 36.17 -5.44 21.25
C GLY A 41 36.46 -5.45 19.75
N THR A 42 36.56 -6.64 19.17
CA THR A 42 36.81 -6.82 17.73
C THR A 42 35.54 -6.42 16.99
N ALA A 43 35.36 -5.13 16.75
CA ALA A 43 34.29 -4.61 15.91
C ALA A 43 34.55 -5.06 14.46
N LYS A 44 33.67 -5.90 13.93
CA LYS A 44 33.69 -6.25 12.50
C LYS A 44 33.24 -5.03 11.71
N SER A 45 34.19 -4.34 11.08
CA SER A 45 33.91 -3.21 10.20
C SER A 45 33.83 -3.65 8.75
N VAL A 46 32.87 -3.12 8.00
CA VAL A 46 32.71 -3.33 6.56
C VAL A 46 32.65 -1.97 5.88
N ALA A 47 33.41 -1.81 4.80
CA ALA A 47 33.37 -0.59 3.99
C ALA A 47 32.10 -0.59 3.12
N VAL A 48 31.26 0.44 3.26
CA VAL A 48 30.07 0.63 2.42
C VAL A 48 30.42 1.43 1.17
N GLN A 49 29.88 1.04 0.02
CA GLN A 49 29.91 1.83 -1.21
C GLN A 49 28.52 2.43 -1.48
N ARG A 50 28.49 3.62 -2.10
CA ARG A 50 27.26 4.21 -2.63
C ARG A 50 26.80 3.41 -3.84
N GLY A 51 25.53 3.04 -3.86
CA GLY A 51 24.84 2.46 -5.00
C GLY A 51 23.40 2.98 -5.03
N ASP A 52 22.75 2.86 -6.18
CA ASP A 52 21.36 3.27 -6.35
C ASP A 52 20.44 2.21 -5.74
N ILE A 53 19.39 2.66 -5.05
CA ILE A 53 18.40 1.78 -4.40
C ILE A 53 17.08 1.93 -5.15
N ASP A 54 16.69 0.89 -5.86
CA ASP A 54 15.35 0.77 -6.44
C ASP A 54 14.41 0.23 -5.37
N SER A 55 13.47 1.08 -4.92
CA SER A 55 12.42 0.69 -3.98
C SER A 55 11.09 0.60 -4.71
N THR A 56 10.60 -0.63 -4.91
CA THR A 56 9.29 -0.89 -5.50
C THR A 56 8.30 -1.17 -4.38
N VAL A 57 7.28 -0.32 -4.24
CA VAL A 57 6.17 -0.54 -3.31
C VAL A 57 5.01 -1.17 -4.07
N ALA A 58 4.69 -2.42 -3.75
CA ALA A 58 3.54 -3.12 -4.31
C ALA A 58 2.30 -2.89 -3.42
N GLY A 59 1.34 -2.14 -3.93
CA GLY A 59 0.02 -1.98 -3.32
C GLY A 59 -0.99 -2.92 -3.97
N ALA A 60 -1.72 -3.70 -3.17
CA ALA A 60 -2.87 -4.46 -3.65
C ALA A 60 -4.12 -3.57 -3.58
N GLY A 61 -4.88 -3.50 -4.67
CA GLY A 61 -6.16 -2.81 -4.74
C GLY A 61 -7.18 -3.63 -5.51
N THR A 62 -8.46 -3.43 -5.23
CA THR A 62 -9.55 -4.04 -6.01
C THR A 62 -10.02 -3.06 -7.08
N LEU A 63 -10.30 -3.57 -8.27
CA LEU A 63 -10.94 -2.81 -9.32
C LEU A 63 -12.45 -2.93 -9.15
N SER A 64 -13.16 -1.81 -9.12
CA SER A 64 -14.61 -1.79 -9.25
C SER A 64 -14.97 -1.48 -10.69
N GLY A 65 -16.00 -2.15 -11.21
CA GLY A 65 -16.64 -1.71 -12.44
C GLY A 65 -17.17 -0.28 -12.27
N GLY A 66 -17.12 0.51 -13.34
CA GLY A 66 -17.79 1.81 -13.39
C GLY A 66 -19.31 1.65 -13.36
N ASP A 67 -20.03 2.78 -13.29
CA ASP A 67 -21.48 2.80 -13.27
C ASP A 67 -22.07 2.22 -14.56
N GLY A 68 -22.99 1.25 -14.42
CA GLY A 68 -23.72 0.66 -15.53
C GLY A 68 -25.10 1.30 -15.71
N VAL A 69 -25.46 1.63 -16.94
CA VAL A 69 -26.80 2.16 -17.26
C VAL A 69 -27.69 1.04 -17.82
N LYS A 70 -28.82 0.77 -17.15
CA LYS A 70 -29.81 -0.19 -17.65
C LYS A 70 -30.72 0.49 -18.67
N ILE A 71 -30.72 -0.03 -19.89
CA ILE A 71 -31.63 0.41 -20.95
C ILE A 71 -32.81 -0.56 -21.01
N THR A 72 -34.04 -0.04 -20.93
CA THR A 72 -35.27 -0.84 -20.98
C THR A 72 -36.11 -0.39 -22.15
N VAL A 73 -36.54 -1.33 -22.99
CA VAL A 73 -37.45 -1.04 -24.10
C VAL A 73 -38.88 -0.97 -23.58
N PRO A 74 -39.65 0.09 -23.90
CA PRO A 74 -41.04 0.21 -23.50
C PRO A 74 -41.91 -0.94 -24.05
N HIS A 75 -42.97 -1.28 -23.32
CA HIS A 75 -43.94 -2.28 -23.79
C HIS A 75 -44.60 -1.84 -25.10
N GLY A 76 -44.82 -2.79 -26.01
CA GLY A 76 -45.42 -2.53 -27.31
C GLY A 76 -44.46 -2.04 -28.39
N VAL A 77 -43.18 -1.81 -28.05
CA VAL A 77 -42.10 -1.50 -29.01
C VAL A 77 -41.28 -2.76 -29.32
N GLU A 78 -41.23 -3.14 -30.59
CA GLU A 78 -40.45 -4.28 -31.07
C GLU A 78 -39.07 -3.86 -31.60
N ILE A 79 -38.06 -4.69 -31.32
CA ILE A 79 -36.70 -4.52 -31.82
C ILE A 79 -36.57 -5.29 -33.13
N THR A 80 -36.13 -4.62 -34.19
CA THR A 80 -35.87 -5.23 -35.49
C THR A 80 -34.47 -5.82 -35.57
N GLU A 81 -33.47 -5.11 -35.06
CA GLU A 81 -32.06 -5.50 -35.18
C GLU A 81 -31.22 -4.92 -34.05
N TYR A 82 -30.20 -5.66 -33.62
CA TYR A 82 -29.16 -5.17 -32.71
C TYR A 82 -27.94 -4.72 -33.53
N LEU A 83 -27.46 -3.50 -33.27
CA LEU A 83 -26.36 -2.87 -33.99
C LEU A 83 -25.00 -3.07 -33.30
N VAL A 84 -25.00 -3.67 -32.11
CA VAL A 84 -23.82 -3.89 -31.27
C VAL A 84 -23.80 -5.31 -30.73
N ALA A 85 -22.61 -5.86 -30.50
CA ALA A 85 -22.39 -7.16 -29.90
C ALA A 85 -22.04 -7.06 -28.41
N ASN A 86 -22.18 -8.18 -27.70
CA ASN A 86 -21.81 -8.26 -26.29
C ASN A 86 -20.29 -8.08 -26.13
N GLY A 87 -19.90 -7.07 -25.34
CA GLY A 87 -18.50 -6.74 -25.09
C GLY A 87 -17.95 -5.60 -25.94
N ASP A 88 -18.75 -5.05 -26.85
CA ASP A 88 -18.36 -3.88 -27.63
C ASP A 88 -18.28 -2.61 -26.76
N VAL A 89 -17.29 -1.78 -27.05
CA VAL A 89 -17.19 -0.43 -26.48
C VAL A 89 -18.06 0.50 -27.30
N VAL A 90 -19.00 1.17 -26.65
CA VAL A 90 -19.96 2.08 -27.29
C VAL A 90 -19.74 3.52 -26.80
N ALA A 91 -19.94 4.49 -27.69
CA ALA A 91 -19.86 5.90 -27.36
C ALA A 91 -21.23 6.49 -26.97
N GLU A 92 -21.23 7.64 -26.28
CA GLU A 92 -22.46 8.36 -25.98
C GLU A 92 -23.20 8.74 -27.28
N GLY A 93 -24.51 8.51 -27.30
CA GLY A 93 -25.36 8.76 -28.47
C GLY A 93 -25.27 7.71 -29.57
N GLN A 94 -24.45 6.65 -29.42
CA GLN A 94 -24.39 5.55 -30.37
C GLN A 94 -25.70 4.74 -30.36
N ALA A 95 -26.24 4.46 -31.54
CA ALA A 95 -27.39 3.59 -31.69
C ALA A 95 -27.01 2.14 -31.35
N LEU A 96 -27.74 1.52 -30.42
CA LEU A 96 -27.50 0.14 -29.97
C LEU A 96 -28.42 -0.87 -30.67
N ALA A 97 -29.62 -0.44 -31.04
CA ALA A 97 -30.62 -1.28 -31.68
C ALA A 97 -31.56 -0.44 -32.55
N THR A 98 -32.11 -1.06 -33.59
CA THR A 98 -33.15 -0.51 -34.44
C THR A 98 -34.50 -1.06 -33.99
N VAL A 99 -35.50 -0.19 -33.86
CA VAL A 99 -36.87 -0.55 -33.49
C VAL A 99 -37.83 -0.47 -34.66
N ASP A 100 -38.89 -1.27 -34.63
CA ASP A 100 -39.92 -1.25 -35.66
C ASP A 100 -40.78 0.03 -35.54
N LYS A 101 -40.83 0.79 -36.63
CA LYS A 101 -41.53 2.08 -36.68
C LYS A 101 -43.04 1.93 -36.55
N THR A 102 -43.61 0.83 -37.05
CA THR A 102 -45.06 0.58 -37.04
C THR A 102 -45.51 0.30 -35.61
N SER A 103 -44.76 -0.53 -34.90
CA SER A 103 -44.94 -0.85 -33.49
C SER A 103 -44.86 0.39 -32.59
N VAL A 104 -43.90 1.29 -32.86
CA VAL A 104 -43.83 2.59 -32.16
C VAL A 104 -45.08 3.44 -32.43
N MET A 105 -45.49 3.57 -33.70
CA MET A 105 -46.67 4.36 -34.07
C MET A 105 -47.96 3.81 -33.45
N ASN A 106 -48.11 2.48 -33.42
CA ASN A 106 -49.26 1.84 -32.79
C ASN A 106 -49.29 2.06 -31.28
N THR A 107 -48.13 1.99 -30.62
CA THR A 107 -47.99 2.30 -29.19
C THR A 107 -48.38 3.76 -28.91
N ILE A 108 -47.93 4.70 -29.74
CA ILE A 108 -48.30 6.12 -29.63
C ILE A 108 -49.82 6.29 -29.79
N ALA A 109 -50.42 5.67 -30.81
CA ALA A 109 -51.87 5.74 -31.04
C ALA A 109 -52.65 5.18 -29.85
N THR A 110 -52.21 4.05 -29.29
CA THR A 110 -52.83 3.43 -28.11
C THR A 110 -52.77 4.36 -26.90
N VAL A 111 -51.62 4.98 -26.64
CA VAL A 111 -51.46 5.94 -25.54
C VAL A 111 -52.36 7.16 -25.73
N GLN A 112 -52.46 7.70 -26.95
CA GLN A 112 -53.34 8.85 -27.26
C GLN A 112 -54.81 8.50 -27.03
N ASN A 113 -55.26 7.34 -27.52
CA ASN A 113 -56.63 6.87 -27.31
C ASN A 113 -56.96 6.70 -25.82
N ASN A 114 -56.03 6.13 -25.04
CA ASN A 114 -56.22 5.96 -23.60
C ASN A 114 -56.30 7.32 -22.87
N LEU A 115 -55.49 8.30 -23.27
CA LEU A 115 -55.55 9.65 -22.73
C LEU A 115 -56.86 10.35 -23.05
N GLU A 116 -57.36 10.21 -24.28
CA GLU A 116 -58.64 10.81 -24.68
C GLU A 116 -59.82 10.17 -23.97
N TYR A 117 -59.83 8.84 -23.85
CA TYR A 117 -60.81 8.11 -23.06
C TYR A 117 -60.81 8.59 -21.59
N LEU A 118 -59.64 8.65 -20.96
CA LEU A 118 -59.51 9.08 -19.57
C LEU A 118 -59.93 10.55 -19.40
N ALA A 119 -59.58 11.43 -20.33
CA ALA A 119 -60.02 12.82 -20.31
C ALA A 119 -61.54 12.97 -20.44
N GLY A 120 -62.17 12.11 -21.26
CA GLY A 120 -63.63 12.02 -21.37
C GLY A 120 -64.29 11.56 -20.07
N GLU A 121 -63.75 10.54 -19.43
CA GLU A 121 -64.23 10.02 -18.15
C GLU A 121 -64.14 11.08 -17.04
N VAL A 122 -63.00 11.76 -16.93
CA VAL A 122 -62.78 12.86 -15.97
C VAL A 122 -63.78 13.99 -16.21
N ARG A 123 -64.00 14.40 -17.46
CA ARG A 123 -64.98 15.46 -17.79
C ARG A 123 -66.40 15.05 -17.41
N THR A 124 -66.77 13.80 -17.67
CA THR A 124 -68.09 13.26 -17.32
C THR A 124 -68.29 13.23 -15.81
N ALA A 125 -67.29 12.72 -15.07
CA ALA A 125 -67.31 12.68 -13.61
C ALA A 125 -67.41 14.09 -13.00
N ALA A 126 -66.65 15.06 -13.51
CA ALA A 126 -66.71 16.46 -13.07
C ALA A 126 -68.09 17.08 -13.31
N SER A 127 -68.69 16.83 -14.47
CA SER A 127 -70.03 17.33 -14.82
C SER A 127 -71.14 16.72 -13.96
N GLY A 128 -71.01 15.42 -13.64
CA GLY A 128 -71.93 14.73 -12.74
C GLY A 128 -71.85 15.25 -11.31
N ALA A 129 -70.65 15.57 -10.82
CA ALA A 129 -70.44 16.14 -9.49
C ALA A 129 -71.07 17.53 -9.35
N THR A 130 -71.03 18.38 -10.38
CA THR A 130 -71.68 19.71 -10.35
C THR A 130 -73.20 19.64 -10.33
N ASN A 131 -73.81 18.63 -10.97
CA ASN A 131 -75.27 18.47 -10.98
C ASN A 131 -75.81 17.90 -9.67
N ALA A 132 -75.01 17.12 -8.93
CA ALA A 132 -75.41 16.52 -7.66
C ALA A 132 -75.49 17.52 -6.49
N TYR A 133 -74.85 18.69 -6.60
CA TYR A 133 -74.92 19.77 -5.59
C TYR A 133 -76.04 20.79 -5.85
N LEU A 134 -76.74 20.69 -6.99
CA LEU A 134 -77.82 21.60 -7.41
C LEU A 134 -79.22 20.98 -7.30
N ALA A 135 -79.33 19.73 -6.84
CA ALA A 135 -80.57 19.01 -6.54
C ALA A 135 -80.72 18.83 -5.02
#